data_AF-A0A2N2G6F8-F1
#
_entry.id   AF-A0A2N2G6F8-F1
#
_cell.length_a   1.000
_cell.length_b   1.000
_cell.length_c   1.000
_cell.angle_alpha   90.00
_cell.angle_beta   90.00
_cell.angle_gamma   90.00
#
_symmetry.space_group_name_H-M   'P 1'
#
loop_
_entity.id
_entity.type
_entity.pdbx_description
1 polymer ?
#
loop_
_entity_poly.entity_id
_entity_poly.type
_entity_poly.pdbx_seq_one_letter_code
_entity_poly.pdbx_strand_id
1 'polypeptide(L)'
;EFQVAIMPLFLELPSGTASYPLTFMHSEIRKSLSEAGVATIDLLDFFKQQPTPLDRFGIDVWHLNPLGHHFVAEVLIPGALPEKWTR
;
A
#
# COMPACT_ATOMS: atom_id res chain seq x y z
N GLU A 1 -0.18 17.34 -10.63
CA GLU A 1 -1.52 16.76 -10.42
C GLU A 1 -1.61 16.33 -8.97
N PHE A 2 -2.75 16.51 -8.30
CA PHE A 2 -2.94 16.07 -6.91
C PHE A 2 -3.51 14.64 -6.92
N GLN A 3 -2.87 13.73 -6.18
CA GLN A 3 -3.28 12.33 -6.07
C GLN A 3 -3.25 11.89 -4.60
N VAL A 4 -4.20 11.04 -4.22
CA VAL A 4 -4.26 10.45 -2.88
C VAL A 4 -3.84 8.99 -2.93
N ALA A 5 -2.88 8.62 -2.09
CA ALA A 5 -2.53 7.23 -1.85
C ALA A 5 -3.31 6.67 -0.66
N ILE A 6 -3.96 5.53 -0.85
CA ILE A 6 -4.68 4.81 0.21
C ILE A 6 -3.77 3.68 0.70
N MET A 7 -3.40 3.73 1.97
CA MET A 7 -2.48 2.78 2.61
C MET A 7 -3.27 1.71 3.38
N PRO A 8 -2.94 0.41 3.25
CA PRO A 8 -3.50 -0.60 4.14
C PRO A 8 -2.86 -0.53 5.54
N LEU A 9 -3.52 -1.14 6.51
CA LEU A 9 -2.94 -1.44 7.83
C LEU A 9 -2.09 -2.70 7.74
N PHE A 10 -0.97 -2.74 8.45
CA PHE A 10 -0.03 -3.87 8.43
C PHE A 10 -0.44 -4.96 9.42
N LEU A 11 -1.59 -5.57 9.14
CA LEU A 11 -2.18 -6.63 9.98
C LEU A 11 -1.48 -7.96 9.74
N GLU A 12 -1.31 -8.75 10.81
CA GLU A 12 -0.99 -10.17 10.69
C GLU A 12 -2.23 -10.92 10.20
N LEU A 13 -2.13 -11.55 9.03
CA LEU A 13 -3.25 -12.20 8.36
C LEU A 13 -2.98 -13.70 8.19
N PRO A 14 -3.73 -14.59 8.88
CA PRO A 14 -3.53 -16.03 8.80
C PRO A 14 -3.67 -16.62 7.39
N SER A 15 -4.43 -15.95 6.52
CA SER A 15 -4.68 -16.37 5.13
C SER A 15 -4.01 -15.43 4.10
N GLY A 16 -3.05 -14.61 4.54
CA GLY A 16 -2.33 -13.65 3.71
C GLY A 16 -3.15 -12.42 3.32
N THR A 17 -2.55 -11.55 2.51
CA THR A 17 -3.10 -10.23 2.13
C THR A 17 -4.38 -10.31 1.30
N ALA A 18 -4.67 -11.47 0.69
CA ALA A 18 -5.91 -11.68 -0.07
C ALA A 18 -7.17 -11.60 0.81
N SER A 19 -7.06 -11.96 2.09
CA SER A 19 -8.17 -11.93 3.06
C SER A 19 -8.22 -10.64 3.88
N TYR A 20 -7.66 -9.54 3.37
CA TYR A 20 -7.59 -8.27 4.10
C TYR A 20 -9.01 -7.77 4.48
N PRO A 21 -9.28 -7.49 5.78
CA PRO A 21 -10.64 -7.29 6.27
C PRO A 21 -11.24 -5.93 5.91
N LEU A 22 -10.40 -4.93 5.58
CA LEU A 22 -10.87 -3.55 5.34
C LEU A 22 -11.00 -3.22 3.84
N THR A 23 -11.15 -4.22 2.97
CA THR A 23 -11.36 -4.02 1.53
C THR A 23 -12.58 -3.14 1.22
N PHE A 24 -13.67 -3.31 1.97
CA PHE A 24 -14.86 -2.48 1.84
C PHE A 24 -14.56 -1.00 2.11
N MET A 25 -13.79 -0.71 3.15
CA MET A 25 -13.41 0.66 3.51
C MET A 25 -12.55 1.31 2.40
N HIS A 26 -11.59 0.57 1.83
CA HIS A 26 -10.81 1.06 0.69
C HIS A 26 -11.72 1.40 -0.50
N SER A 27 -12.69 0.53 -0.83
CA SER A 27 -13.66 0.76 -1.90
C SER A 27 -14.48 2.04 -1.69
N GLU A 28 -15.01 2.26 -0.49
CA GLU A 28 -15.81 3.45 -0.19
C GLU A 28 -14.96 4.73 -0.23
N ILE A 29 -13.73 4.71 0.30
CA ILE A 29 -12.81 5.86 0.21
C ILE A 29 -12.50 6.20 -1.26
N ARG A 30 -12.18 5.19 -2.08
CA ARG A 30 -11.92 5.38 -3.52
C ARG A 30 -13.12 5.97 -4.23
N LYS A 31 -14.32 5.45 -3.94
CA LYS A 31 -15.57 5.94 -4.53
C LYS A 31 -15.80 7.41 -4.18
N SER A 32 -15.72 7.78 -2.90
CA SER A 32 -15.92 9.17 -2.46
C SER A 32 -14.89 10.13 -3.07
N LEU A 33 -13.62 9.72 -3.17
CA LEU A 33 -12.58 10.54 -3.80
C LEU A 33 -12.80 10.68 -5.32
N SER A 34 -13.21 9.61 -5.98
CA SER A 34 -13.54 9.61 -7.42
C SER A 34 -14.74 10.52 -7.72
N GLU A 35 -15.81 10.46 -6.91
CA GLU A 35 -16.98 11.35 -7.02
C GLU A 35 -16.60 12.83 -6.84
N ALA A 36 -15.55 13.11 -6.07
CA ALA A 36 -14.98 14.44 -5.89
C ALA A 36 -13.97 14.83 -7.00
N GLY A 37 -13.74 13.98 -8.00
CA GLY A 37 -12.77 14.23 -9.09
C GLY A 37 -11.31 14.10 -8.66
N VAL A 38 -11.02 13.41 -7.56
CA VAL A 38 -9.67 13.21 -7.02
C VAL A 38 -9.13 11.86 -7.49
N ALA A 39 -7.97 11.86 -8.14
CA ALA A 39 -7.28 10.64 -8.51
C ALA A 39 -6.76 9.89 -7.27
N THR A 40 -6.92 8.57 -7.26
CA THR A 40 -6.48 7.71 -6.14
C THR A 40 -5.59 6.58 -6.62
N ILE A 41 -4.60 6.21 -5.80
CA ILE A 41 -3.88 4.95 -5.91
C ILE A 41 -4.11 4.14 -4.63
N ASP A 42 -4.56 2.90 -4.78
CA ASP A 42 -4.82 2.00 -3.66
C ASP A 42 -3.65 1.03 -3.52
N LEU A 43 -2.84 1.22 -2.48
CA LEU A 43 -1.62 0.44 -2.29
C LEU A 43 -1.91 -1.01 -1.89
N LEU A 44 -3.13 -1.31 -1.39
CA LEU A 44 -3.53 -2.69 -1.08
C LEU A 44 -3.46 -3.59 -2.32
N ASP A 45 -3.81 -3.06 -3.50
CA ASP A 45 -3.78 -3.82 -4.75
C ASP A 45 -2.35 -4.23 -5.14
N PHE A 46 -1.35 -3.44 -4.76
CA PHE A 46 0.07 -3.75 -4.99
C PHE A 46 0.63 -4.70 -3.93
N PHE A 47 0.27 -4.51 -2.66
CA PHE A 47 0.68 -5.44 -1.59
C PHE A 47 0.13 -6.84 -1.78
N LYS A 48 -1.08 -7.00 -2.35
CA LYS A 48 -1.65 -8.32 -2.69
C LYS A 48 -0.81 -9.11 -3.71
N GLN A 49 0.03 -8.44 -4.48
CA GLN A 49 0.89 -9.07 -5.49
C GLN A 49 2.24 -9.49 -4.92
N GLN A 50 2.56 -9.10 -3.68
CA GLN A 50 3.83 -9.43 -3.05
C GLN A 50 3.80 -10.84 -2.46
N PRO A 51 4.88 -11.63 -2.61
CA PRO A 51 5.01 -12.91 -1.92
C PRO A 51 5.22 -12.72 -0.40
N THR A 52 5.68 -11.53 0.00
CA THR A 52 5.93 -11.16 1.38
C THR A 52 4.62 -10.79 2.08
N PRO A 53 4.33 -11.37 3.27
CA PRO A 53 3.15 -11.01 4.07
C PRO A 53 3.11 -9.52 4.43
N LEU A 54 1.90 -8.95 4.51
CA LEU A 54 1.70 -7.51 4.69
C LEU A 54 2.30 -6.95 6.00
N ASP A 55 2.20 -7.70 7.10
CA ASP A 55 2.78 -7.36 8.41
C ASP A 55 4.30 -7.17 8.36
N ARG A 56 5.00 -7.81 7.41
CA ARG A 56 6.45 -7.68 7.24
C ARG A 56 6.89 -6.35 6.63
N PHE A 57 5.96 -5.53 6.16
CA PHE A 57 6.26 -4.16 5.68
C PHE A 57 6.03 -3.09 6.76
N GLY A 58 5.48 -3.46 7.92
CA GLY A 58 5.28 -2.56 9.06
C GLY A 58 6.29 -2.79 10.19
N ILE A 59 6.50 -1.77 11.04
CA ILE A 59 7.05 -1.96 12.39
C ILE A 59 5.93 -2.26 13.41
N ASP A 60 4.72 -1.80 13.09
CA ASP A 60 3.47 -2.08 13.79
C ASP A 60 2.32 -1.99 12.75
N VAL A 61 1.06 -2.06 13.21
CA VAL A 61 -0.10 -2.05 12.31
C VAL A 61 -0.34 -0.72 11.58
N TRP A 62 0.32 0.37 11.98
CA TRP A 62 0.12 1.73 11.46
C TRP A 62 1.32 2.25 10.66
N HIS A 63 2.53 1.85 11.04
CA HIS A 63 3.77 2.46 10.55
C HIS A 63 4.57 1.50 9.68
N LEU A 64 5.01 2.00 8.52
CA LEU A 64 5.94 1.30 7.63
C LEU A 64 7.31 1.10 8.31
N ASN A 65 7.96 -0.02 8.01
CA ASN A 65 9.38 -0.21 8.25
C ASN A 65 10.20 0.21 7.01
N PRO A 66 11.55 0.13 7.02
CA PRO A 66 12.36 0.52 5.87
C PRO A 66 12.01 -0.22 4.58
N LEU A 67 11.70 -1.53 4.65
CA LEU A 67 11.25 -2.32 3.49
C LEU A 67 9.90 -1.80 2.97
N GLY A 68 8.96 -1.50 3.86
CA GLY A 68 7.67 -0.90 3.53
C GLY A 68 7.81 0.45 2.83
N HIS A 69 8.64 1.34 3.39
CA HIS A 69 8.91 2.65 2.78
C HIS A 69 9.53 2.51 1.39
N HIS A 70 10.47 1.57 1.22
CA HIS A 70 11.08 1.29 -0.08
C HIS A 70 10.05 0.83 -1.10
N PHE A 71 9.26 -0.20 -0.75
CA PHE A 71 8.21 -0.73 -1.62
C PHE A 71 7.20 0.33 -2.04
N VAL A 72 6.70 1.14 -1.10
CA VAL A 72 5.74 2.21 -1.39
C VAL A 72 6.36 3.27 -2.32
N ALA A 73 7.63 3.62 -2.13
CA ALA A 73 8.31 4.58 -3.00
C ALA A 73 8.44 4.06 -4.44
N GLU A 74 8.75 2.78 -4.63
CA GLU A 74 8.82 2.16 -5.97
C GLU A 74 7.45 2.15 -6.67
N VAL A 75 6.37 1.88 -5.93
CA VAL A 75 5.00 1.88 -6.47
C VAL A 75 4.56 3.29 -6.85
N LEU A 76 4.79 4.28 -5.98
CA LEU A 76 4.33 5.65 -6.21
C LEU A 76 5.17 6.40 -7.25
N ILE A 77 6.46 6.09 -7.36
CA ILE A 77 7.35 6.76 -8.29
C ILE A 77 8.25 5.71 -8.95
N PRO A 78 7.78 5.06 -10.04
CA PRO A 78 8.56 4.08 -10.76
C PRO A 78 9.92 4.65 -11.19
N GLY A 79 11.01 4.04 -10.71
CA GLY A 79 12.39 4.48 -10.99
C GLY A 79 12.95 5.56 -10.06
N ALA A 80 12.25 5.94 -8.97
CA ALA A 80 12.72 6.97 -8.03
C ALA A 80 13.93 6.58 -7.19
N LEU A 81 14.20 5.28 -7.01
CA LEU A 81 15.28 4.84 -6.15
C LEU A 81 16.53 4.51 -6.99
N PRO A 82 17.66 5.20 -6.75
CA PRO A 82 18.90 4.86 -7.42
C PRO A 82 19.37 3.46 -7.01
N GLU A 83 19.96 2.70 -7.94
CA GLU A 83 20.46 1.31 -7.80
C GLU A 83 21.27 1.01 -6.53
N LYS A 84 21.78 2.05 -5.85
CA LYS A 84 22.56 1.91 -4.60
C LYS A 84 21.73 1.47 -3.37
N TRP A 85 20.41 1.39 -3.47
CA TRP A 85 19.52 0.96 -2.37
C TRP A 85 18.85 -0.40 -2.60
N THR A 86 19.16 -1.09 -3.71
CA THR A 86 18.55 -2.37 -4.10
C THR A 86 19.49 -3.57 -3.91
N ARG A 87 20.53 -3.46 -3.07
CA ARG A 87 21.47 -4.55 -2.76
C ARG A 87 21.54 -4.85 -1.28
#